data_AF-A0A8J6EBR9-F1
#
_entry.id   AF-A0A8J6EBR9-F1
#
_cell.length_a   1.000
_cell.length_b   1.000
_cell.length_c   1.000
_cell.angle_alpha   90.00
_cell.angle_beta   90.00
_cell.angle_gamma   90.00
#
_symmetry.space_group_name_H-M   'P 1'
#
loop_
_entity.id
_entity.type
_entity.pdbx_description
1 polymer ?
#
loop_
_entity_poly.entity_id
_entity_poly.type
_entity_poly.pdbx_seq_one_letter_code
_entity_poly.pdbx_strand_id
1 'polypeptide(L)'
;GFILGYVSTRRPCTTCDITGDFVSNESYEPEEAEALSMDWSELKDLFTKYLTDGQQIRENIRRISGTAHPSGSKVNGDLADYMLQTFRSYNMDHTWVESHYAELQFPNRSRHNTLNIVNGSMTVEQISLGDPDVYCPYSATGTVQ
;
A
#
# COMPACT_ATOMS: atom_id res chain seq x y z
N GLY A 1 8.24 0.07 -7.12
CA GLY A 1 7.25 -0.06 -6.03
C GLY A 1 6.69 1.31 -5.72
N PHE A 2 5.58 1.40 -5.00
CA PHE A 2 5.01 2.70 -4.59
C PHE A 2 4.84 2.77 -3.08
N ILE A 3 4.97 3.98 -2.55
CA ILE A 3 4.62 4.32 -1.17
C ILE A 3 3.32 5.12 -1.23
N LEU A 4 2.33 4.70 -0.44
CA LEU A 4 1.06 5.41 -0.25
C LEU A 4 1.15 6.17 1.07
N GLY A 5 0.94 7.48 1.01
CA GLY A 5 0.94 8.36 2.17
C GLY A 5 -0.28 9.27 2.18
N TYR A 6 -0.67 9.68 3.38
CA TYR A 6 -1.59 10.79 3.58
C TYR A 6 -1.04 11.68 4.69
N VAL A 7 -1.28 12.99 4.59
CA VAL A 7 -1.08 13.94 5.68
C VAL A 7 -2.44 14.55 5.95
N SER A 8 -2.87 14.52 7.21
CA SER A 8 -3.99 15.33 7.66
C SER A 8 -3.49 16.45 8.56
N THR A 9 -3.86 17.67 8.22
CA THR A 9 -3.50 18.86 8.98
C THR A 9 -4.70 19.31 9.79
N ARG A 10 -4.51 19.66 11.07
CA ARG A 10 -5.58 20.13 11.96
C ARG A 10 -6.16 21.51 11.60
N ARG A 11 -5.90 22.04 10.41
CA ARG A 11 -6.42 23.32 9.93
C ARG A 11 -6.87 23.19 8.48
N PRO A 12 -8.03 23.74 8.10
CA PRO A 12 -8.38 23.87 6.69
C PRO A 12 -7.30 24.75 6.04
N CYS A 13 -6.55 24.19 5.08
CA CYS A 13 -5.61 24.98 4.27
C CYS A 13 -6.41 25.99 3.45
N THR A 14 -6.51 27.22 3.94
CA THR A 14 -7.23 28.30 3.28
C THR A 14 -6.42 28.93 2.15
N THR A 15 -5.14 28.60 2.01
CA THR A 15 -4.26 29.11 0.94
C THR A 15 -3.18 28.08 0.56
N CYS A 16 -3.58 27.02 -0.13
CA CYS A 16 -2.65 26.28 -1.00
C CYS A 16 -2.66 26.91 -2.39
N ASP A 17 -2.27 28.18 -2.50
CA ASP A 17 -1.98 28.81 -3.79
C ASP A 17 -0.55 29.34 -3.76
N ILE A 18 0.37 28.53 -4.29
CA ILE A 18 1.75 28.94 -4.55
C ILE A 18 1.76 29.59 -5.94
N THR A 19 1.05 30.72 -6.07
CA THR A 19 1.30 31.70 -7.13
C THR A 19 0.87 33.06 -6.61
N GLY A 20 1.84 33.95 -6.42
CA GLY A 20 1.64 35.21 -5.72
C GLY A 20 0.77 36.21 -6.48
N ASP A 21 -0.02 36.98 -5.73
CA ASP A 21 0.05 38.44 -5.71
C ASP A 21 -0.64 38.96 -4.43
N PHE A 22 -0.18 40.09 -3.91
CA PHE A 22 -0.68 40.71 -2.66
C PHE A 22 -1.93 41.59 -2.90
N VAL A 23 -2.57 42.00 -1.78
CA VAL A 23 -3.59 43.07 -1.58
C VAL A 23 -5.05 42.54 -1.55
N SER A 24 -5.94 42.80 -0.58
CA SER A 24 -6.05 43.83 0.47
C SER A 24 -6.88 43.34 1.68
N ASN A 25 -6.74 44.11 2.75
CA ASN A 25 -7.38 44.05 4.06
C ASN A 25 -8.93 44.09 4.04
N GLU A 26 -9.60 43.01 4.42
CA GLU A 26 -10.91 43.05 5.09
C GLU A 26 -10.80 42.23 6.38
N SER A 27 -11.07 42.88 7.50
CA SER A 27 -11.12 42.27 8.82
C SER A 27 -12.34 41.35 8.91
N TYR A 28 -12.18 40.11 8.49
CA TYR A 28 -13.07 39.02 8.88
C TYR A 28 -12.75 38.68 10.35
N GLU A 29 -13.63 39.07 11.27
CA GLU A 29 -13.71 38.33 12.53
C GLU A 29 -14.08 36.90 12.18
N PRO A 30 -13.25 35.90 12.49
CA PRO A 30 -13.73 34.54 12.45
C PRO A 30 -14.75 34.43 13.57
N GLU A 31 -16.02 34.20 13.25
CA GLU A 31 -16.91 33.52 14.18
C GLU A 31 -16.14 32.29 14.66
N GLU A 32 -15.69 32.32 15.91
CA GLU A 32 -15.15 31.14 16.59
C GLU A 32 -16.29 30.13 16.59
N ALA A 33 -16.34 29.31 15.55
CA ALA A 33 -17.07 28.06 15.60
C ALA A 33 -16.54 27.37 16.86
N GLU A 34 -17.35 27.36 17.92
CA GLU A 34 -17.02 26.70 19.17
C GLU A 34 -16.49 25.32 18.80
N ALA A 35 -15.18 25.15 18.95
CA ALA A 35 -14.55 23.89 18.59
C ALA A 35 -15.22 22.87 19.50
N LEU A 36 -16.04 21.98 18.91
CA LEU A 36 -16.62 20.84 19.59
C LEU A 36 -15.45 20.05 20.20
N SER A 37 -15.14 20.35 21.46
CA SER A 37 -14.01 19.79 22.17
C SER A 37 -14.49 18.46 22.71
N MET A 38 -14.30 17.42 21.91
CA MET A 38 -14.57 16.05 22.33
C MET A 38 -13.51 15.62 23.34
N ASP A 39 -13.94 15.04 24.46
CA ASP A 39 -13.00 14.45 25.41
C ASP A 39 -12.29 13.24 24.81
N TRP A 40 -11.10 12.91 25.31
CA TRP A 40 -10.35 11.74 24.85
C TRP A 40 -11.12 10.44 25.04
N SER A 41 -11.90 10.32 26.12
CA SER A 41 -12.72 9.12 26.35
C SER A 41 -13.79 8.98 25.26
N GLU A 42 -14.48 10.07 24.93
CA GLU A 42 -15.51 10.10 23.89
C GLU A 42 -14.93 9.76 22.51
N LEU A 43 -13.75 10.30 22.19
CA LEU A 43 -13.05 9.99 20.94
C LEU A 43 -12.66 8.51 20.86
N LYS A 44 -12.15 7.95 21.96
CA LYS A 44 -11.79 6.52 22.04
C LYS A 44 -13.02 5.63 21.87
N ASP A 45 -14.13 5.98 22.50
CA ASP A 45 -15.38 5.23 22.40
C ASP A 45 -15.93 5.28 20.98
N LEU A 46 -15.92 6.46 20.35
CA LEU A 46 -16.32 6.64 18.97
C LEU A 46 -15.45 5.81 18.01
N PHE A 47 -14.12 5.85 18.18
CA PHE A 47 -13.19 5.08 17.38
C PHE A 47 -13.40 3.57 17.55
N THR A 48 -13.56 3.10 18.78
CA THR A 48 -13.81 1.69 19.09
C THR A 48 -15.12 1.21 18.46
N LYS A 49 -16.17 2.03 18.52
CA LYS A 49 -17.44 1.76 17.85
C LYS A 49 -17.26 1.58 16.35
N TYR A 50 -16.59 2.51 15.67
CA TYR A 50 -16.36 2.40 14.22
C TYR A 50 -15.47 1.23 13.83
N LEU A 51 -14.49 0.84 14.65
CA LEU A 51 -13.69 -0.36 14.39
C LEU A 51 -14.46 -1.66 14.58
N THR A 52 -15.38 -1.69 15.55
CA THR A 52 -16.15 -2.90 15.90
C THR A 52 -17.33 -3.10 14.96
N ASP A 53 -18.09 -2.04 14.73
CA ASP A 53 -19.30 -2.04 13.89
C ASP A 53 -18.95 -1.91 12.41
N GLY A 54 -17.80 -1.31 12.10
CA GLY A 54 -17.27 -1.17 10.75
C GLY A 54 -16.77 -2.50 10.21
N GLN A 55 -17.69 -3.30 9.67
CA GLN A 55 -17.44 -4.59 9.01
C GLN A 55 -16.43 -4.55 7.83
N GLN A 56 -15.84 -3.39 7.55
CA GLN A 56 -15.03 -3.12 6.37
C GLN A 56 -13.65 -3.79 6.40
N ILE A 57 -13.05 -4.07 7.57
CA ILE A 57 -11.69 -4.65 7.62
C ILE A 57 -11.66 -6.02 6.93
N ARG A 58 -12.60 -6.91 7.27
CA ARG A 58 -12.66 -8.26 6.70
C ARG A 58 -12.98 -8.24 5.20
N GLU A 59 -13.86 -7.35 4.78
CA GLU A 59 -14.22 -7.17 3.37
C GLU A 59 -13.05 -6.62 2.55
N ASN A 60 -12.33 -5.64 3.10
CA ASN A 60 -11.12 -5.09 2.49
C ASN A 60 -10.03 -6.15 2.39
N ILE A 61 -9.79 -6.95 3.45
CA ILE A 61 -8.83 -8.07 3.39
C ILE A 61 -9.22 -9.02 2.27
N ARG A 62 -10.47 -9.48 2.20
CA ARG A 62 -10.94 -10.40 1.15
C ARG A 62 -10.79 -9.81 -0.26
N ARG A 63 -11.09 -8.53 -0.42
CA ARG A 63 -10.97 -7.84 -1.72
C ARG A 63 -9.51 -7.73 -2.16
N ILE A 64 -8.61 -7.34 -1.26
CA ILE A 64 -7.21 -7.08 -1.56
C ILE A 64 -6.45 -8.41 -1.75
N SER A 65 -6.72 -9.42 -0.92
CA SER A 65 -6.02 -10.70 -0.96
C SER A 65 -6.50 -11.65 -2.05
N GLY A 66 -7.57 -11.31 -2.78
CA GLY A 66 -8.17 -12.17 -3.81
C GLY A 66 -7.23 -12.48 -4.99
N THR A 67 -6.21 -11.65 -5.22
CA THR A 67 -5.24 -11.84 -6.30
C THR A 67 -3.84 -11.49 -5.84
N ALA A 68 -2.84 -12.27 -6.27
CA ALA A 68 -1.44 -11.93 -6.04
C ALA A 68 -1.10 -10.60 -6.74
N HIS A 69 -0.46 -9.70 -6.00
CA HIS A 69 -0.04 -8.39 -6.48
C HIS A 69 1.48 -8.19 -6.24
N PRO A 70 2.37 -8.93 -6.93
CA PRO A 70 3.81 -8.79 -6.77
C PRO A 70 4.30 -7.37 -7.04
N SER A 71 5.34 -6.93 -6.34
CA SER A 71 5.98 -5.64 -6.56
C SER A 71 6.34 -5.44 -8.04
N GLY A 72 5.98 -4.28 -8.59
CA GLY A 72 6.26 -3.95 -10.00
C GLY A 72 5.31 -4.59 -11.04
N SER A 73 4.38 -5.44 -10.61
CA SER A 73 3.33 -5.97 -11.52
C SER A 73 2.27 -4.91 -11.83
N LYS A 74 1.56 -5.09 -12.96
CA LYS A 74 0.39 -4.27 -13.30
C LYS A 74 -0.70 -4.34 -12.22
N VAL A 75 -0.97 -5.53 -11.68
CA VAL A 75 -1.98 -5.74 -10.64
C VAL A 75 -1.65 -4.95 -9.37
N ASN A 76 -0.37 -4.88 -9.00
CA ASN A 76 0.07 -4.04 -7.89
C ASN A 76 -0.16 -2.56 -8.20
N GLY A 77 0.12 -2.09 -9.42
CA GLY A 77 -0.20 -0.72 -9.85
C GLY A 77 -1.70 -0.41 -9.78
N ASP A 78 -2.54 -1.30 -10.31
CA ASP A 78 -4.01 -1.16 -10.26
C ASP A 78 -4.52 -1.09 -8.80
N LEU A 79 -3.88 -1.84 -7.87
CA LEU A 79 -4.17 -1.77 -6.43
C LEU A 79 -3.76 -0.42 -5.81
N ALA A 80 -2.65 0.17 -6.25
CA ALA A 80 -2.22 1.52 -5.83
C ALA A 80 -3.27 2.57 -6.19
N ASP A 81 -3.74 2.54 -7.44
CA ASP A 81 -4.73 3.48 -7.95
C ASP A 81 -6.06 3.34 -7.21
N TYR A 82 -6.46 2.11 -6.90
CA TYR A 82 -7.62 1.84 -6.05
C TYR A 82 -7.48 2.47 -4.65
N MET A 83 -6.31 2.34 -4.00
CA MET A 83 -6.06 2.94 -2.69
C MET A 83 -6.10 4.47 -2.75
N LEU A 84 -5.47 5.06 -3.76
CA LEU A 84 -5.49 6.50 -3.97
C LEU A 84 -6.93 7.03 -4.16
N GLN A 85 -7.75 6.35 -4.95
CA GLN A 85 -9.17 6.70 -5.11
C GLN A 85 -9.95 6.54 -3.81
N THR A 86 -9.65 5.50 -3.04
CA THR A 86 -10.28 5.27 -1.73
C THR A 86 -9.96 6.41 -0.75
N PHE A 87 -8.70 6.83 -0.66
CA PHE A 87 -8.32 7.95 0.21
C PHE A 87 -8.95 9.27 -0.23
N ARG A 88 -9.04 9.53 -1.54
CA ARG A 88 -9.77 10.69 -2.08
C ARG A 88 -11.25 10.65 -1.72
N SER A 89 -11.88 9.47 -1.74
CA SER A 89 -13.30 9.32 -1.36
C SER A 89 -13.58 9.59 0.12
N TYR A 90 -12.56 9.47 0.98
CA TYR A 90 -12.65 9.80 2.41
C TYR A 90 -12.38 11.27 2.71
N ASN A 91 -12.25 12.12 1.69
CA ASN A 91 -11.94 13.56 1.83
C ASN A 91 -10.69 13.81 2.69
N MET A 92 -9.68 12.95 2.57
CA MET A 92 -8.38 13.20 3.19
C MET A 92 -7.74 14.43 2.54
N ASP A 93 -7.18 15.32 3.36
CA ASP A 93 -6.69 16.64 2.93
C ASP A 93 -5.71 16.56 1.73
N HIS A 94 -4.70 15.70 1.85
CA HIS A 94 -3.68 15.51 0.82
C HIS A 94 -3.37 14.03 0.60
N THR A 95 -3.55 13.58 -0.64
CA THR A 95 -3.30 12.19 -1.07
C THR A 95 -2.36 12.19 -2.27
N TRP A 96 -1.29 11.41 -2.19
CA TRP A 96 -0.30 11.29 -3.29
C TRP A 96 0.20 9.86 -3.41
N VAL A 97 0.83 9.58 -4.55
CA VAL A 97 1.52 8.32 -4.83
C VAL A 97 2.96 8.67 -5.18
N GLU A 98 3.91 8.01 -4.52
CA GLU A 98 5.33 8.11 -4.83
C GLU A 98 5.79 6.84 -5.53
N SER A 99 6.59 6.98 -6.59
CA SER A 99 7.10 5.86 -7.40
C SER A 99 8.61 5.77 -7.30
N HIS A 100 9.11 4.55 -7.03
CA HIS A 100 10.54 4.26 -7.01
C HIS A 100 10.89 3.12 -7.97
N TYR A 101 12.01 3.30 -8.66
CA TYR A 101 12.65 2.28 -9.48
C TYR A 101 13.67 1.51 -8.64
N ALA A 102 13.53 0.19 -8.66
CA ALA A 102 14.43 -0.74 -7.99
C ALA A 102 14.56 -1.98 -8.88
N GLU A 103 15.74 -2.60 -8.85
CA GLU A 103 15.96 -3.88 -9.52
C GLU A 103 15.28 -4.98 -8.70
N LEU A 104 14.47 -5.81 -9.35
CA LEU A 104 13.75 -6.92 -8.73
C LEU A 104 14.11 -8.21 -9.46
N GLN A 105 14.40 -9.27 -8.71
CA GLN A 105 14.59 -10.61 -9.27
C GLN A 105 13.23 -11.33 -9.36
N PHE A 106 12.97 -11.98 -10.48
CA PHE A 106 11.79 -12.83 -10.70
C PHE A 106 12.23 -14.22 -11.16
N PRO A 107 11.42 -15.27 -10.93
CA PRO A 107 11.73 -16.61 -11.39
C PRO A 107 11.66 -16.66 -12.92
N ASN A 108 12.53 -17.46 -13.53
CA ASN A 108 12.46 -17.69 -14.96
C ASN A 108 11.37 -18.73 -15.27
N ARG A 109 10.23 -18.29 -15.79
CA ARG A 109 9.10 -19.19 -16.14
C ARG A 109 9.40 -20.18 -17.26
N SER A 110 10.45 -19.97 -18.05
CA SER A 110 10.91 -20.94 -19.05
C SER A 110 11.91 -21.95 -18.46
N ARG A 111 12.42 -21.71 -17.25
CA ARG A 111 13.40 -22.53 -16.54
C ARG A 111 13.11 -22.52 -15.04
N HIS A 112 12.18 -23.37 -14.62
CA HIS A 112 11.79 -23.50 -13.22
C HIS A 112 12.93 -23.96 -12.33
N ASN A 113 12.88 -23.57 -11.07
CA ASN A 113 13.79 -24.09 -10.04
C ASN A 113 13.49 -25.57 -9.80
N THR A 114 14.55 -26.38 -9.63
CA THR A 114 14.42 -27.83 -9.41
C THR A 114 15.30 -28.27 -8.26
N LEU A 115 14.82 -29.23 -7.48
CA LEU A 115 15.59 -29.90 -6.44
C LEU A 115 15.69 -31.38 -6.79
N ASN A 116 16.91 -31.89 -6.95
CA ASN A 116 17.17 -33.26 -7.40
C ASN A 116 17.97 -34.02 -6.35
N ILE A 117 17.59 -35.27 -6.09
CA ILE A 117 18.41 -36.25 -5.40
C ILE A 117 19.26 -36.96 -6.45
N VAL A 118 20.56 -36.99 -6.22
CA VAL A 118 21.56 -37.51 -7.17
C VAL A 118 22.41 -38.59 -6.51
N ASN A 119 22.82 -39.59 -7.29
CA ASN A 119 23.82 -40.58 -6.90
C ASN A 119 24.97 -40.53 -7.93
N GLY A 120 26.09 -39.93 -7.53
CA GLY A 120 27.13 -39.54 -8.50
C GLY A 120 26.59 -38.52 -9.50
N SER A 121 26.77 -38.75 -10.80
CA SER A 121 26.24 -37.87 -11.85
C SER A 121 24.80 -38.18 -12.27
N MET A 122 24.16 -39.20 -11.68
CA MET A 122 22.84 -39.65 -12.09
C MET A 122 21.76 -39.11 -11.16
N THR A 123 20.75 -38.45 -11.73
CA THR A 123 19.53 -38.06 -11.01
C THR A 123 18.73 -39.31 -10.65
N VAL A 124 18.53 -39.51 -9.34
CA VAL A 124 17.72 -40.61 -8.80
C VAL A 124 16.27 -40.19 -8.68
N GLU A 125 16.03 -38.96 -8.23
CA GLU A 125 14.68 -38.43 -8.02
C GLU A 125 14.68 -36.91 -8.16
N GLN A 126 13.58 -36.35 -8.69
CA GLN A 126 13.31 -34.92 -8.65
C GLN A 126 12.22 -34.64 -7.62
N ILE A 127 12.53 -33.81 -6.63
CA ILE A 127 11.60 -33.39 -5.59
C ILE A 127 10.66 -32.33 -6.17
N SER A 128 9.35 -32.56 -6.02
CA SER A 128 8.33 -31.59 -6.43
C SER A 128 8.30 -30.40 -5.46
N LEU A 129 8.59 -29.21 -5.99
CA LEU A 129 8.38 -27.95 -5.30
C LEU A 129 6.91 -27.58 -5.56
N GLY A 130 6.05 -27.61 -4.53
CA GLY A 130 4.59 -27.51 -4.71
C GLY A 130 4.10 -26.35 -5.58
N ASP A 131 4.86 -25.25 -5.64
CA ASP A 131 4.71 -24.16 -6.62
C ASP A 131 5.91 -24.15 -7.59
N PRO A 132 5.72 -24.32 -8.91
CA PRO A 132 6.80 -24.32 -9.89
C PRO A 132 7.49 -22.96 -10.07
N ASP A 133 6.84 -21.86 -9.66
CA ASP A 133 7.40 -20.50 -9.71
C ASP A 133 8.05 -20.09 -8.38
N VAL A 134 8.16 -21.01 -7.40
CA VAL A 134 8.80 -20.70 -6.11
C VAL A 134 10.29 -20.37 -6.30
N TYR A 135 10.73 -19.30 -5.66
CA TYR A 135 12.12 -18.84 -5.72
C TYR A 135 12.48 -18.01 -4.48
N CYS A 136 13.78 -17.84 -4.25
CA CYS A 136 14.31 -16.93 -3.23
C CYS A 136 14.86 -15.68 -3.93
N PRO A 137 14.27 -14.48 -3.72
CA PRO A 137 14.78 -13.25 -4.31
C PRO A 137 16.22 -12.94 -3.88
N TYR A 138 17.01 -12.45 -4.83
CA TYR A 138 18.44 -12.17 -4.77
C TYR A 138 19.33 -13.38 -4.48
N SER A 139 18.83 -14.60 -4.69
CA SER A 139 19.69 -15.79 -4.66
C SER A 139 20.68 -15.79 -5.83
N ALA A 140 21.87 -16.34 -5.57
CA ALA A 140 22.85 -16.55 -6.63
C ALA A 140 22.29 -17.49 -7.70
N THR A 141 22.56 -17.18 -8.97
CA THR A 141 22.15 -18.03 -10.08
C THR A 141 23.17 -19.14 -10.28
N GLY A 142 22.71 -20.40 -10.24
CA GLY A 142 23.56 -21.55 -10.49
C GLY A 142 22.91 -22.86 -10.04
N THR A 143 23.54 -23.98 -10.41
CA THR A 143 23.20 -25.30 -9.89
C THR A 143 24.38 -25.79 -9.06
N VAL A 144 24.12 -26.18 -7.82
CA VAL A 144 25.11 -26.74 -6.90
C VAL A 144 24.70 -28.18 -6.58
N GLN A 145 25.67 -29.07 -6.53
CA GLN A 145 25.51 -30.50 -6.28
C GLN A 145 26.34 -30.93 -5.07
#